data_AF-A0A5E7QGL5-F1
#
_entry.id   AF-A0A5E7QGL5-F1
#
_cell.length_a   1.000
_cell.length_b   1.000
_cell.length_c   1.000
_cell.angle_alpha   90.00
_cell.angle_beta   90.00
_cell.angle_gamma   90.00
#
_symmetry.space_group_name_H-M   'P 1'
#
loop_
_entity.id
_entity.type
_entity.pdbx_description
1 polymer ?
#
loop_
_entity_poly.entity_id
_entity_poly.type
_entity_poly.pdbx_seq_one_letter_code
_entity_poly.pdbx_strand_id
1 'polypeptide(L)'
;MAAIAFNPNTEQAVALVSTAHRLLIRAKAGTGKTALLIEHARRKPEQRMLYVTFGKANQEDAAARFPANVITKTSHGLAWEVGGQFKKTGKQGDLFPSQLAKAYRIPMAFARHLRETLHNFMVSADREILPSHVPSMIGAADKPKAVQWAVLVWSDLLRLRQWSRGCGESQAQRAEFLDTTPLRMPHDGYLKLWAMTNPELHHRYDEILLDEYQDTNPVFAAVLLRQTCPVRLAGDDFQGIFGFRGAYNAFDPAQFDQVVTISESHRFGPAIAKLATMLLSEFAGEQQPVRSSRLDLATRFEVDRTQPYAIIGRTNAKLFASAVALPGTKRLHFVGGVDEYPFDKLVEVHHLRANTGAQLRDPLISAFASFAQLEAYAQDTDDKEIHSLISVAKQYGDQIPSLVSQIKAACVSKIEDADVALLTAHRSKGLEFPQVILLSDFHNMITDGGLPLVLDTPELRQELHLLYVALTRVKSAIGLNEQILAIVRYCESAGRVDTAALAASNSTVQGEGAALVVAGEPEVDFAAVAYGVGAFANVAELVGPDAALLFDGDELESRIELAILRQGLLTAAGLADALGGSVSEIADAVATMVRCGRLSAVLFLDCEAVTQRLVTNLQLDAA
;
A
#
# COMPACT_ATOMS: atom_id res chain seq x y z
N MET A 1 39.19 -12.16 7.23
CA MET A 1 39.32 -10.84 6.56
C MET A 1 39.60 -9.82 7.63
N ALA A 2 40.73 -9.11 7.59
CA ALA A 2 40.99 -8.02 8.53
C ALA A 2 39.83 -7.02 8.45
N ALA A 3 39.23 -6.68 9.60
CA ALA A 3 38.12 -5.73 9.65
C ALA A 3 38.63 -4.39 9.11
N ILE A 4 38.05 -3.91 8.01
CA ILE A 4 38.28 -2.56 7.52
C ILE A 4 37.93 -1.62 8.68
N ALA A 5 38.88 -0.79 9.11
CA ALA A 5 38.68 0.14 10.20
C ALA A 5 37.50 1.07 9.87
N PHE A 6 36.46 1.06 10.72
CA PHE A 6 35.35 1.99 10.59
C PHE A 6 35.86 3.38 10.94
N ASN A 7 35.93 4.28 9.96
CA ASN A 7 36.36 5.65 10.16
C ASN A 7 35.12 6.56 10.19
N PRO A 8 34.57 6.90 11.38
CA PRO A 8 33.38 7.72 11.47
C PRO A 8 33.63 9.14 10.99
N ASN A 9 32.70 9.71 10.22
CA ASN A 9 32.65 11.16 10.05
C ASN A 9 32.16 11.85 11.34
N THR A 10 32.15 13.19 11.36
CA THR A 10 31.80 13.96 12.56
C THR A 10 30.38 13.63 13.07
N GLU A 11 29.40 13.50 12.18
CA GLU A 11 28.00 13.16 12.54
C GLU A 11 27.91 11.76 13.18
N GLN A 12 28.58 10.78 12.58
CA GLN A 12 28.67 9.41 13.10
C GLN A 12 29.42 9.35 14.44
N ALA A 13 30.49 10.15 14.60
CA ALA A 13 31.24 10.23 15.84
C ALA A 13 30.37 10.76 16.99
N VAL A 14 29.54 11.78 16.74
CA VAL A 14 28.57 12.31 17.72
C VAL A 14 27.59 11.22 18.15
N ALA A 15 27.05 10.43 17.21
CA ALA A 15 26.16 9.32 17.53
C ALA A 15 26.85 8.23 18.37
N LEU A 16 28.12 7.92 18.09
CA LEU A 16 28.90 6.89 18.81
C LEU A 16 29.23 7.27 20.26
N VAL A 17 29.46 8.55 20.53
CA VAL A 17 29.81 9.04 21.89
C VAL A 17 28.59 9.44 22.72
N SER A 18 27.39 9.40 22.12
CA SER A 18 26.15 9.75 22.82
C SER A 18 25.87 8.84 24.01
N THR A 19 25.59 9.49 25.15
CA THR A 19 25.15 8.88 26.40
C THR A 19 23.64 9.00 26.62
N ALA A 20 22.90 9.53 25.63
CA ALA A 20 21.46 9.67 25.72
C ALA A 20 20.78 8.32 26.00
N HIS A 21 19.75 8.36 26.85
CA HIS A 21 18.99 7.16 27.18
C HIS A 21 18.15 6.72 25.98
N ARG A 22 17.43 7.65 25.35
CA ARG A 22 16.74 7.47 24.06
C ARG A 22 17.43 8.29 22.98
N LEU A 23 18.18 7.61 22.13
CA LEU A 23 18.88 8.22 20.99
C LEU A 23 18.16 7.86 19.69
N LEU A 24 17.78 8.88 18.91
CA LEU A 24 17.37 8.73 17.52
C LEU A 24 18.54 9.09 16.60
N ILE A 25 18.91 8.17 15.73
CA ILE A 25 19.88 8.38 14.66
C ILE A 25 19.08 8.55 13.35
N ARG A 26 18.81 9.82 13.00
CA ARG A 26 18.06 10.20 11.78
C ARG A 26 19.02 10.20 10.59
N ALA A 27 19.10 9.09 9.90
CA ALA A 27 20.16 8.82 8.94
C ALA A 27 19.62 8.70 7.51
N LYS A 28 20.12 9.55 6.62
CA LYS A 28 19.75 9.57 5.19
C LYS A 28 20.24 8.32 4.43
N ALA A 29 19.84 8.20 3.17
CA ALA A 29 20.13 7.03 2.36
C ALA A 29 21.64 6.80 2.17
N GLY A 30 22.10 5.58 2.45
CA GLY A 30 23.49 5.18 2.21
C GLY A 30 24.50 5.81 3.19
N THR A 31 24.07 6.19 4.40
CA THR A 31 24.92 6.78 5.46
C THR A 31 25.61 5.75 6.37
N GLY A 32 25.29 4.47 6.22
CA GLY A 32 25.93 3.38 6.98
C GLY A 32 25.36 3.10 8.37
N LYS A 33 24.04 3.31 8.58
CA LYS A 33 23.29 3.03 9.83
C LYS A 33 23.69 1.72 10.51
N THR A 34 23.58 0.60 9.80
CA THR A 34 23.91 -0.72 10.37
C THR A 34 25.39 -0.82 10.76
N ALA A 35 26.30 -0.26 9.96
CA ALA A 35 27.73 -0.28 10.25
C ALA A 35 28.04 0.55 11.51
N LEU A 36 27.36 1.69 11.68
CA LEU A 36 27.45 2.52 12.87
C LEU A 36 26.97 1.78 14.13
N LEU A 37 25.83 1.07 14.06
CA LEU A 37 25.32 0.28 15.18
C LEU A 37 26.24 -0.91 15.53
N ILE A 38 26.85 -1.55 14.52
CA ILE A 38 27.84 -2.61 14.73
C ILE A 38 29.08 -2.04 15.43
N GLU A 39 29.59 -0.89 14.97
CA GLU A 39 30.74 -0.22 15.58
C GLU A 39 30.45 0.19 17.02
N HIS A 40 29.26 0.75 17.28
CA HIS A 40 28.80 1.08 18.62
C HIS A 40 28.85 -0.12 19.56
N ALA A 41 28.34 -1.27 19.11
CA ALA A 41 28.35 -2.50 19.90
C ALA A 41 29.77 -3.04 20.16
N ARG A 42 30.68 -2.91 19.18
CA ARG A 42 32.08 -3.33 19.31
C ARG A 42 32.86 -2.52 20.35
N ARG A 43 32.51 -1.26 20.55
CA ARG A 43 33.15 -0.37 21.53
C ARG A 43 32.76 -0.65 22.98
N LYS A 44 31.73 -1.48 23.20
CA LYS A 44 31.19 -1.83 24.52
C LYS A 44 31.05 -3.35 24.68
N PRO A 45 32.14 -4.13 24.58
CA PRO A 45 32.09 -5.60 24.58
C PRO A 45 31.52 -6.19 25.88
N GLU A 46 31.52 -5.43 26.98
CA GLU A 46 30.98 -5.80 28.28
C GLU A 46 29.45 -5.67 28.39
N GLN A 47 28.80 -4.91 27.50
CA GLN A 47 27.35 -4.70 27.53
C GLN A 47 26.61 -5.77 26.72
N ARG A 48 25.56 -6.35 27.32
CA ARG A 48 24.65 -7.28 26.64
C ARG A 48 23.61 -6.49 25.89
N MET A 49 23.67 -6.49 24.56
CA MET A 49 22.79 -5.70 23.73
C MET A 49 21.74 -6.57 23.03
N LEU A 50 20.57 -6.00 22.78
CA LEU A 50 19.55 -6.59 21.89
C LEU A 50 19.54 -5.81 20.58
N TYR A 51 19.74 -6.49 19.45
CA TYR A 51 19.50 -5.91 18.13
C TYR A 51 18.21 -6.47 17.55
N VAL A 52 17.26 -5.59 17.22
CA VAL A 52 15.95 -6.01 16.71
C VAL A 52 15.87 -5.89 15.19
N THR A 53 15.32 -6.92 14.54
CA THR A 53 15.12 -6.98 13.09
C THR A 53 13.66 -7.22 12.71
N PHE A 54 13.32 -6.96 11.45
CA PHE A 54 11.96 -7.15 10.91
C PHE A 54 11.66 -8.57 10.44
N GLY A 55 12.67 -9.31 10.01
CA GLY A 55 12.50 -10.61 9.36
C GLY A 55 13.57 -11.60 9.76
N LYS A 56 13.29 -12.89 9.54
CA LYS A 56 14.20 -13.97 9.92
C LYS A 56 15.51 -13.93 9.15
N ALA A 57 15.47 -13.67 7.84
CA ALA A 57 16.66 -13.47 7.01
C ALA A 57 17.52 -12.30 7.52
N ASN A 58 16.90 -11.17 7.87
CA ASN A 58 17.61 -10.01 8.43
C ASN A 58 18.22 -10.32 9.81
N GLN A 59 17.55 -11.17 10.61
CA GLN A 59 18.09 -11.64 11.88
C GLN A 59 19.36 -12.47 11.67
N GLU A 60 19.36 -13.38 10.69
CA GLU A 60 20.49 -14.25 10.37
C GLU A 60 21.69 -13.46 9.83
N ASP A 61 21.45 -12.51 8.90
CA ASP A 61 22.50 -11.59 8.43
C ASP A 61 23.08 -10.75 9.58
N ALA A 62 22.21 -10.18 10.41
CA ALA A 62 22.66 -9.39 11.56
C ALA A 62 23.48 -10.24 12.54
N ALA A 63 23.05 -11.47 12.83
CA ALA A 63 23.75 -12.38 13.74
C ALA A 63 25.18 -12.70 13.26
N ALA A 64 25.39 -12.72 11.94
CA ALA A 64 26.71 -12.96 11.35
C ALA A 64 27.64 -11.74 11.42
N ARG A 65 27.09 -10.52 11.56
CA ARG A 65 27.84 -9.25 11.43
C ARG A 65 28.08 -8.55 12.77
N PHE A 66 27.14 -8.65 13.70
CA PHE A 66 27.25 -8.05 15.02
C PHE A 66 28.21 -8.84 15.93
N PRO A 67 28.88 -8.17 16.89
CA PRO A 67 29.76 -8.82 17.85
C PRO A 67 29.00 -9.75 18.82
N ALA A 68 29.74 -10.64 19.49
CA ALA A 68 29.17 -11.70 20.33
C ALA A 68 28.35 -11.21 21.55
N ASN A 69 28.53 -9.96 21.96
CA ASN A 69 27.78 -9.34 23.05
C ASN A 69 26.36 -8.88 22.61
N VAL A 70 26.00 -9.05 21.34
CA VAL A 70 24.71 -8.63 20.78
C VAL A 70 23.86 -9.86 20.45
N ILE A 71 22.66 -9.91 21.01
CA ILE A 71 21.65 -10.90 20.68
C ILE A 71 20.72 -10.32 19.63
N THR A 72 20.60 -10.96 18.48
CA THR A 72 19.72 -10.54 17.39
C THR A 72 18.38 -11.27 17.44
N LYS A 73 17.26 -10.55 17.43
CA LYS A 73 15.90 -11.14 17.39
C LYS A 73 14.96 -10.36 16.51
N THR A 74 13.96 -11.02 15.95
CA THR A 74 12.80 -10.30 15.39
C THR A 74 11.89 -9.77 16.50
N SER A 75 11.10 -8.72 16.22
CA SER A 75 10.06 -8.22 17.14
C SER A 75 9.08 -9.34 17.55
N HIS A 76 8.58 -10.11 16.58
CA HIS A 76 7.75 -11.28 16.84
C HIS A 76 8.47 -12.41 17.59
N GLY A 77 9.80 -12.53 17.42
CA GLY A 77 10.64 -13.48 18.16
C GLY A 77 10.79 -13.12 19.64
N LEU A 78 10.74 -11.83 20.00
CA LEU A 78 10.65 -11.38 21.39
C LEU A 78 9.30 -11.73 22.01
N ALA A 79 8.21 -11.57 21.24
CA ALA A 79 6.85 -11.90 21.65
C ALA A 79 6.56 -13.42 21.76
N TRP A 80 7.54 -14.29 21.50
CA TRP A 80 7.35 -15.74 21.49
C TRP A 80 6.94 -16.33 22.84
N GLU A 81 7.26 -15.66 23.96
CA GLU A 81 6.74 -15.98 25.29
C GLU A 81 5.21 -16.13 25.31
N VAL A 82 4.51 -15.19 24.67
CA VAL A 82 3.05 -15.22 24.51
C VAL A 82 2.68 -16.06 23.29
N GLY A 83 3.39 -15.88 22.17
CA GLY A 83 3.14 -16.61 20.93
C GLY A 83 3.20 -18.14 21.07
N GLY A 84 4.01 -18.68 21.99
CA GLY A 84 4.14 -20.11 22.24
C GLY A 84 2.84 -20.79 22.66
N GLN A 85 1.92 -20.04 23.29
CA GLN A 85 0.62 -20.53 23.75
C GLN A 85 -0.28 -20.98 22.59
N PHE A 86 -0.09 -20.40 21.40
CA PHE A 86 -0.87 -20.70 20.20
C PHE A 86 -0.24 -21.79 19.31
N LYS A 87 0.86 -22.44 19.74
CA LYS A 87 1.56 -23.46 18.93
C LYS A 87 0.67 -24.68 18.62
N LYS A 88 -0.16 -25.10 19.57
CA LYS A 88 -1.00 -26.32 19.44
C LYS A 88 -2.31 -26.08 18.70
N THR A 89 -2.84 -24.86 18.72
CA THR A 89 -4.09 -24.50 18.05
C THR A 89 -3.88 -24.20 16.56
N GLY A 90 -2.63 -24.15 16.10
CA GLY A 90 -2.27 -23.68 14.77
C GLY A 90 -1.99 -22.18 14.80
N LYS A 91 -0.90 -21.79 14.14
CA LYS A 91 -0.61 -20.39 13.83
C LYS A 91 -0.92 -20.18 12.37
N GLN A 92 -1.59 -19.09 12.05
CA GLN A 92 -1.70 -18.64 10.67
C GLN A 92 -0.91 -17.36 10.50
N GLY A 93 -0.58 -17.04 9.25
CA GLY A 93 0.04 -15.77 8.90
C GLY A 93 -0.91 -14.62 9.22
N ASP A 94 -1.57 -14.13 8.18
CA ASP A 94 -2.56 -13.08 8.30
C ASP A 94 -3.97 -13.64 8.47
N LEU A 95 -4.87 -12.81 9.02
CA LEU A 95 -6.31 -13.05 8.93
C LEU A 95 -6.76 -12.76 7.50
N PHE A 96 -7.50 -13.70 6.90
CA PHE A 96 -8.04 -13.52 5.56
C PHE A 96 -9.52 -13.07 5.60
N PRO A 97 -9.95 -12.13 4.74
CA PRO A 97 -11.35 -11.74 4.64
C PRO A 97 -12.30 -12.93 4.42
N SER A 98 -11.89 -13.90 3.61
CA SER A 98 -12.69 -15.12 3.35
C SER A 98 -12.94 -15.96 4.61
N GLN A 99 -11.97 -16.02 5.53
CA GLN A 99 -12.12 -16.71 6.81
C GLN A 99 -13.13 -16.00 7.70
N LEU A 100 -13.07 -14.66 7.77
CA LEU A 100 -14.00 -13.84 8.54
C LEU A 100 -15.42 -13.92 7.94
N ALA A 101 -15.54 -13.80 6.62
CA ALA A 101 -16.79 -13.93 5.90
C ALA A 101 -17.48 -15.27 6.20
N LYS A 102 -16.72 -16.37 6.13
CA LYS A 102 -17.23 -17.71 6.43
C LYS A 102 -17.55 -17.90 7.92
N ALA A 103 -16.66 -17.48 8.82
CA ALA A 103 -16.82 -17.68 10.26
C ALA A 103 -18.03 -16.92 10.82
N TYR A 104 -18.24 -15.69 10.37
CA TYR A 104 -19.28 -14.80 10.88
C TYR A 104 -20.50 -14.66 9.95
N ARG A 105 -20.49 -15.36 8.79
CA ARG A 105 -21.54 -15.29 7.76
C ARG A 105 -21.86 -13.85 7.33
N ILE A 106 -20.79 -13.10 7.06
CA ILE A 106 -20.86 -11.68 6.65
C ILE A 106 -20.41 -11.50 5.18
N PRO A 107 -20.87 -10.44 4.49
CA PRO A 107 -20.42 -10.13 3.13
C PRO A 107 -18.89 -9.94 3.04
N MET A 108 -18.30 -10.31 1.88
CA MET A 108 -16.85 -10.24 1.67
C MET A 108 -16.29 -8.82 1.81
N ALA A 109 -17.01 -7.81 1.31
CA ALA A 109 -16.63 -6.40 1.44
C ALA A 109 -16.54 -5.99 2.92
N PHE A 110 -17.54 -6.35 3.74
CA PHE A 110 -17.53 -6.08 5.17
C PHE A 110 -16.39 -6.83 5.89
N ALA A 111 -16.15 -8.09 5.53
CA ALA A 111 -15.05 -8.88 6.07
C ALA A 111 -13.66 -8.26 5.78
N ARG A 112 -13.47 -7.60 4.63
CA ARG A 112 -12.24 -6.87 4.29
C ARG A 112 -12.02 -5.70 5.25
N HIS A 113 -13.02 -4.86 5.47
CA HIS A 113 -12.90 -3.74 6.42
C HIS A 113 -12.72 -4.20 7.86
N LEU A 114 -13.38 -5.28 8.26
CA LEU A 114 -13.22 -5.88 9.58
C LEU A 114 -11.79 -6.39 9.79
N ARG A 115 -11.21 -7.07 8.80
CA ARG A 115 -9.80 -7.51 8.80
C ARG A 115 -8.85 -6.33 8.94
N GLU A 116 -9.09 -5.25 8.20
CA GLU A 116 -8.28 -4.04 8.25
C GLU A 116 -8.38 -3.34 9.60
N THR A 117 -9.58 -3.24 10.18
CA THR A 117 -9.81 -2.69 11.52
C THR A 117 -9.03 -3.46 12.58
N LEU A 118 -9.09 -4.80 12.54
CA LEU A 118 -8.33 -5.67 13.44
C LEU A 118 -6.83 -5.50 13.25
N HIS A 119 -6.35 -5.43 12.01
CA HIS A 119 -4.94 -5.20 11.71
C HIS A 119 -4.45 -3.85 12.25
N ASN A 120 -5.18 -2.77 11.99
CA ASN A 120 -4.87 -1.42 12.48
C ASN A 120 -4.77 -1.40 14.01
N PHE A 121 -5.67 -2.11 14.71
CA PHE A 121 -5.56 -2.29 16.15
C PHE A 121 -4.35 -3.11 16.57
N MET A 122 -4.07 -4.24 15.91
CA MET A 122 -2.94 -5.11 16.29
C MET A 122 -1.58 -4.41 16.15
N VAL A 123 -1.45 -3.48 15.20
CA VAL A 123 -0.22 -2.70 14.98
C VAL A 123 -0.17 -1.40 15.76
N SER A 124 -1.27 -0.94 16.38
CA SER A 124 -1.31 0.32 17.14
C SER A 124 -0.79 0.19 18.57
N ALA A 125 -0.45 1.31 19.21
CA ALA A 125 -0.11 1.34 20.64
C ALA A 125 -1.35 1.25 21.56
N ASP A 126 -2.57 1.39 21.02
CA ASP A 126 -3.81 1.49 21.80
C ASP A 126 -4.13 0.19 22.55
N ARG A 127 -4.71 0.29 23.75
CA ARG A 127 -5.09 -0.92 24.51
C ARG A 127 -6.44 -1.50 24.09
N GLU A 128 -7.24 -0.73 23.36
CA GLU A 128 -8.60 -1.06 22.96
C GLU A 128 -8.83 -0.77 21.47
N ILE A 129 -9.87 -1.37 20.90
CA ILE A 129 -10.25 -1.12 19.50
C ILE A 129 -11.08 0.17 19.45
N LEU A 130 -10.45 1.24 18.97
CA LEU A 130 -11.05 2.56 18.79
C LEU A 130 -11.60 2.81 17.37
N PRO A 131 -12.51 3.79 17.18
CA PRO A 131 -12.99 4.22 15.86
C PRO A 131 -11.90 4.70 14.90
N SER A 132 -10.73 5.12 15.41
CA SER A 132 -9.56 5.48 14.61
C SER A 132 -8.93 4.29 13.88
N HIS A 133 -9.18 3.06 14.33
CA HIS A 133 -8.72 1.86 13.62
C HIS A 133 -9.61 1.49 12.44
N VAL A 134 -10.84 2.00 12.38
CA VAL A 134 -11.78 1.70 11.30
C VAL A 134 -11.37 2.47 10.04
N PRO A 135 -11.28 1.82 8.87
CA PRO A 135 -10.93 2.47 7.60
C PRO A 135 -11.70 3.76 7.35
N SER A 136 -11.01 4.78 6.80
CA SER A 136 -11.56 6.13 6.57
C SER A 136 -12.76 6.14 5.62
N MET A 137 -12.83 5.20 4.69
CA MET A 137 -13.95 5.00 3.77
C MET A 137 -15.27 4.62 4.46
N ILE A 138 -15.22 4.12 5.70
CA ILE A 138 -16.43 3.86 6.49
C ILE A 138 -16.92 5.16 7.11
N GLY A 139 -18.15 5.54 6.75
CA GLY A 139 -18.83 6.73 7.27
C GLY A 139 -18.87 6.76 8.80
N ALA A 140 -18.77 7.96 9.38
CA ALA A 140 -18.64 8.15 10.83
C ALA A 140 -19.77 7.49 11.64
N ALA A 141 -20.99 7.43 11.09
CA ALA A 141 -22.16 6.81 11.72
C ALA A 141 -22.02 5.29 11.91
N ASP A 142 -21.26 4.60 11.04
CA ASP A 142 -21.12 3.14 11.07
C ASP A 142 -19.84 2.66 11.76
N LYS A 143 -18.89 3.56 12.06
CA LYS A 143 -17.67 3.22 12.80
C LYS A 143 -17.93 2.53 14.14
N PRO A 144 -18.91 2.96 14.98
CA PRO A 144 -19.19 2.27 16.24
C PRO A 144 -19.60 0.80 16.04
N LYS A 145 -20.39 0.50 15.01
CA LYS A 145 -20.79 -0.88 14.68
C LYS A 145 -19.58 -1.70 14.22
N ALA A 146 -18.73 -1.13 13.36
CA ALA A 146 -17.51 -1.79 12.91
C ALA A 146 -16.57 -2.14 14.08
N VAL A 147 -16.44 -1.22 15.06
CA VAL A 147 -15.70 -1.47 16.30
C VAL A 147 -16.31 -2.63 17.10
N GLN A 148 -17.63 -2.67 17.28
CA GLN A 148 -18.29 -3.77 18.00
C GLN A 148 -18.02 -5.14 17.37
N TRP A 149 -18.08 -5.24 16.05
CA TRP A 149 -17.71 -6.45 15.32
C TRP A 149 -16.24 -6.81 15.53
N ALA A 150 -15.34 -5.83 15.44
CA ALA A 150 -13.91 -6.08 15.68
C ALA A 150 -13.63 -6.55 17.12
N VAL A 151 -14.34 -6.00 18.12
CA VAL A 151 -14.26 -6.45 19.52
C VAL A 151 -14.75 -7.89 19.69
N LEU A 152 -15.83 -8.28 19.00
CA LEU A 152 -16.31 -9.66 18.99
C LEU A 152 -15.23 -10.61 18.44
N VAL A 153 -14.70 -10.32 17.25
CA VAL A 153 -13.66 -11.17 16.62
C VAL A 153 -12.40 -11.23 17.47
N TRP A 154 -11.97 -10.10 18.03
CA TRP A 154 -10.82 -10.06 18.92
C TRP A 154 -11.05 -10.92 20.17
N SER A 155 -12.25 -10.86 20.76
CA SER A 155 -12.63 -11.69 21.92
C SER A 155 -12.54 -13.18 21.58
N ASP A 156 -13.01 -13.60 20.41
CA ASP A 156 -12.87 -14.99 19.94
C ASP A 156 -11.41 -15.39 19.75
N LEU A 157 -10.56 -14.51 19.21
CA LEU A 157 -9.11 -14.74 19.12
C LEU A 157 -8.46 -14.87 20.50
N LEU A 158 -8.93 -14.12 21.51
CA LEU A 158 -8.45 -14.24 22.89
C LEU A 158 -8.83 -15.56 23.55
N ARG A 159 -9.97 -16.18 23.17
CA ARG A 159 -10.36 -17.50 23.67
C ARG A 159 -9.31 -18.57 23.34
N LEU A 160 -8.60 -18.43 22.21
CA LEU A 160 -7.48 -19.29 21.84
C LEU A 160 -6.35 -19.28 22.89
N ARG A 161 -6.16 -18.17 23.61
CA ARG A 161 -5.14 -18.00 24.69
C ARG A 161 -5.56 -18.73 25.95
N GLN A 162 -6.85 -18.66 26.28
CA GLN A 162 -7.48 -19.30 27.42
C GLN A 162 -7.56 -20.82 27.28
N TRP A 163 -6.77 -21.48 26.44
CA TRP A 163 -6.65 -22.94 26.48
C TRP A 163 -5.26 -23.42 26.90
N SER A 164 -4.41 -22.50 27.35
CA SER A 164 -3.25 -22.79 28.18
C SER A 164 -3.67 -22.95 29.66
N ARG A 165 -2.96 -23.81 30.42
CA ARG A 165 -3.37 -24.35 31.74
C ARG A 165 -4.17 -23.38 32.63
N GLY A 166 -5.36 -23.81 33.09
CA GLY A 166 -6.11 -23.12 34.14
C GLY A 166 -7.43 -22.45 33.72
N CYS A 167 -7.97 -22.76 32.54
CA CYS A 167 -9.16 -22.07 32.04
C CYS A 167 -10.44 -22.85 32.27
N GLY A 168 -11.50 -22.13 32.63
CA GLY A 168 -12.78 -22.67 33.09
C GLY A 168 -13.70 -23.24 32.00
N GLU A 169 -13.29 -23.25 30.72
CA GLU A 169 -14.05 -23.91 29.65
C GLU A 169 -13.75 -25.41 29.60
N SER A 170 -14.78 -26.22 29.40
CA SER A 170 -14.64 -27.68 29.31
C SER A 170 -13.89 -28.12 28.03
N GLN A 171 -13.30 -29.32 28.07
CA GLN A 171 -12.63 -29.91 26.91
C GLN A 171 -13.56 -30.08 25.69
N ALA A 172 -14.87 -30.28 25.92
CA ALA A 172 -15.88 -30.41 24.86
C ALA A 172 -16.14 -29.07 24.15
N GLN A 173 -16.35 -27.98 24.91
CA GLN A 173 -16.53 -26.63 24.35
C GLN A 173 -15.32 -26.18 23.53
N ARG A 174 -14.11 -26.58 23.96
CA ARG A 174 -12.89 -26.36 23.19
C ARG A 174 -12.87 -27.13 21.87
N ALA A 175 -13.23 -28.41 21.89
CA ALA A 175 -13.24 -29.24 20.69
C ALA A 175 -14.25 -28.70 19.67
N GLU A 176 -15.46 -28.34 20.14
CA GLU A 176 -16.50 -27.73 19.33
C GLU A 176 -16.05 -26.41 18.72
N PHE A 177 -15.47 -25.49 19.49
CA PHE A 177 -14.97 -24.22 18.92
C PHE A 177 -13.85 -24.46 17.91
N LEU A 178 -12.89 -25.35 18.18
CA LEU A 178 -11.78 -25.63 17.26
C LEU A 178 -12.24 -26.29 15.94
N ASP A 179 -13.32 -27.07 16.00
CA ASP A 179 -13.93 -27.73 14.85
C ASP A 179 -14.81 -26.75 14.03
N THR A 180 -15.48 -25.82 14.71
CA THR A 180 -16.43 -24.88 14.08
C THR A 180 -15.80 -23.54 13.68
N THR A 181 -14.68 -23.15 14.28
CA THR A 181 -14.07 -21.83 14.10
C THR A 181 -12.73 -21.92 13.34
N PRO A 182 -12.66 -21.40 12.10
CA PRO A 182 -11.44 -21.44 11.29
C PRO A 182 -10.37 -20.43 11.75
N LEU A 183 -10.65 -19.59 12.74
CA LEU A 183 -9.76 -18.52 13.19
C LEU A 183 -8.53 -19.07 13.90
N ARG A 184 -7.38 -18.50 13.59
CA ARG A 184 -6.11 -18.73 14.29
C ARG A 184 -5.47 -17.39 14.64
N MET A 185 -4.70 -17.37 15.72
CA MET A 185 -4.03 -16.16 16.18
C MET A 185 -2.98 -15.72 15.14
N PRO A 186 -3.11 -14.51 14.54
CA PRO A 186 -2.12 -13.98 13.61
C PRO A 186 -0.83 -13.56 14.33
N HIS A 187 0.24 -13.35 13.56
CA HIS A 187 1.53 -12.93 14.10
C HIS A 187 1.46 -11.61 14.87
N ASP A 188 0.82 -10.60 14.30
CA ASP A 188 0.65 -9.29 14.94
C ASP A 188 -0.29 -9.36 16.15
N GLY A 189 -1.20 -10.34 16.19
CA GLY A 189 -2.10 -10.55 17.32
C GLY A 189 -1.34 -10.95 18.58
N TYR A 190 -0.41 -11.92 18.50
CA TYR A 190 0.37 -12.26 19.69
C TYR A 190 1.44 -11.21 20.02
N LEU A 191 1.94 -10.46 19.03
CA LEU A 191 2.82 -9.31 19.28
C LEU A 191 2.07 -8.23 20.07
N LYS A 192 0.82 -7.91 19.69
CA LYS A 192 -0.07 -7.02 20.41
C LYS A 192 -0.28 -7.48 21.85
N LEU A 193 -0.59 -8.75 22.04
CA LEU A 193 -0.78 -9.33 23.38
C LEU A 193 0.47 -9.25 24.25
N TRP A 194 1.64 -9.54 23.68
CA TRP A 194 2.90 -9.39 24.38
C TRP A 194 3.20 -7.93 24.71
N ALA A 195 3.00 -6.98 23.79
CA ALA A 195 3.19 -5.57 24.06
C ALA A 195 2.31 -5.07 25.24
N MET A 196 1.07 -5.59 25.33
CA MET A 196 0.12 -5.27 26.41
C MET A 196 0.54 -5.80 27.79
N THR A 197 1.42 -6.80 27.90
CA THR A 197 1.97 -7.28 29.20
C THR A 197 2.98 -6.32 29.81
N ASN A 198 3.33 -5.27 29.06
CA ASN A 198 4.34 -4.30 29.40
C ASN A 198 5.73 -4.94 29.61
N PRO A 199 6.31 -5.60 28.59
CA PRO A 199 7.53 -6.36 28.76
C PRO A 199 8.72 -5.48 29.16
N GLU A 200 9.47 -5.95 30.14
CA GLU A 200 10.66 -5.31 30.69
C GLU A 200 11.92 -6.02 30.17
N LEU A 201 12.53 -5.45 29.14
CA LEU A 201 13.69 -6.05 28.46
C LEU A 201 15.01 -5.77 29.20
N HIS A 202 15.04 -4.76 30.07
CA HIS A 202 16.22 -4.35 30.85
C HIS A 202 16.79 -5.44 31.76
N HIS A 203 15.97 -6.41 32.20
CA HIS A 203 16.45 -7.56 32.98
C HIS A 203 17.45 -8.44 32.23
N ARG A 204 17.38 -8.43 30.89
CA ARG A 204 18.16 -9.30 30.01
C ARG A 204 19.20 -8.56 29.19
N TYR A 205 18.94 -7.30 28.89
CA TYR A 205 19.76 -6.49 27.99
C TYR A 205 20.03 -5.14 28.63
N ASP A 206 21.28 -4.74 28.58
CA ASP A 206 21.75 -3.48 29.11
C ASP A 206 21.44 -2.33 28.12
N GLU A 207 21.18 -2.64 26.85
CA GLU A 207 20.88 -1.66 25.79
C GLU A 207 20.14 -2.32 24.61
N ILE A 208 19.29 -1.56 23.91
CA ILE A 208 18.55 -2.03 22.73
C ILE A 208 18.93 -1.20 21.51
N LEU A 209 19.21 -1.88 20.41
CA LEU A 209 19.55 -1.33 19.12
C LEU A 209 18.46 -1.73 18.10
N LEU A 210 18.03 -0.78 17.29
CA LEU A 210 17.09 -1.03 16.20
C LEU A 210 17.55 -0.25 14.97
N ASP A 211 17.60 -0.92 13.82
CA ASP A 211 17.76 -0.29 12.51
C ASP A 211 16.40 -0.22 11.79
N GLU A 212 16.29 0.64 10.79
CA GLU A 212 15.07 0.90 10.01
C GLU A 212 13.84 1.24 10.89
N TYR A 213 14.03 2.09 11.92
CA TYR A 213 12.98 2.49 12.88
C TYR A 213 11.68 2.95 12.20
N GLN A 214 11.76 3.62 11.06
CA GLN A 214 10.60 4.10 10.32
C GLN A 214 9.67 2.99 9.81
N ASP A 215 10.16 1.75 9.68
CA ASP A 215 9.35 0.58 9.30
C ASP A 215 8.79 -0.16 10.52
N THR A 216 8.99 0.36 11.73
CA THR A 216 8.50 -0.27 12.96
C THR A 216 7.02 -0.06 13.11
N ASN A 217 6.28 -1.12 13.45
CA ASN A 217 4.87 -0.95 13.80
C ASN A 217 4.74 -0.13 15.10
N PRO A 218 3.71 0.75 15.21
CA PRO A 218 3.54 1.60 16.39
C PRO A 218 3.49 0.85 17.73
N VAL A 219 2.92 -0.36 17.74
CA VAL A 219 2.84 -1.23 18.92
C VAL A 219 4.22 -1.60 19.46
N PHE A 220 5.17 -1.96 18.60
CA PHE A 220 6.52 -2.33 19.03
C PHE A 220 7.37 -1.09 19.33
N ALA A 221 7.19 0.00 18.58
CA ALA A 221 7.81 1.27 18.90
C ALA A 221 7.44 1.74 20.32
N ALA A 222 6.17 1.64 20.70
CA ALA A 222 5.71 1.94 22.07
C ALA A 222 6.37 1.03 23.13
N VAL A 223 6.62 -0.24 22.81
CA VAL A 223 7.38 -1.14 23.70
C VAL A 223 8.81 -0.64 23.88
N LEU A 224 9.50 -0.24 22.81
CA LEU A 224 10.88 0.25 22.86
C LEU A 224 11.01 1.56 23.64
N LEU A 225 10.14 2.53 23.36
CA LEU A 225 10.18 3.86 23.98
C LEU A 225 9.89 3.85 25.48
N ARG A 226 9.28 2.78 26.00
CA ARG A 226 9.03 2.59 27.44
C ARG A 226 10.17 1.88 28.17
N GLN A 227 11.14 1.30 27.46
CA GLN A 227 12.20 0.56 28.13
C GLN A 227 13.01 1.47 29.06
N THR A 228 13.44 0.92 30.19
CA THR A 228 14.27 1.62 31.17
C THR A 228 15.76 1.46 30.91
N CYS A 229 16.16 0.51 30.06
CA CYS A 229 17.52 0.47 29.51
C CYS A 229 17.64 1.42 28.30
N PRO A 230 18.85 1.93 27.99
CA PRO A 230 19.06 2.77 26.83
C PRO A 230 18.61 2.14 25.51
N VAL A 231 18.04 2.94 24.63
CA VAL A 231 17.58 2.55 23.29
C VAL A 231 18.20 3.45 22.21
N ARG A 232 18.75 2.83 21.16
CA ARG A 232 19.26 3.53 19.97
C ARG A 232 18.49 3.08 18.76
N LEU A 233 17.71 4.00 18.21
CA LEU A 233 16.85 3.76 17.06
C LEU A 233 17.46 4.49 15.87
N ALA A 234 17.88 3.74 14.85
CA ALA A 234 18.38 4.30 13.61
C ALA A 234 17.34 4.12 12.50
N GLY A 235 17.21 5.11 11.63
CA GLY A 235 16.28 5.03 10.51
C GLY A 235 16.39 6.21 9.55
N ASP A 236 15.77 6.06 8.38
CA ASP A 236 15.59 7.14 7.41
C ASP A 236 14.09 7.43 7.32
N ASP A 237 13.66 8.58 7.81
CA ASP A 237 12.25 9.00 7.85
C ASP A 237 11.58 9.02 6.48
N PHE A 238 12.38 9.15 5.42
CA PHE A 238 11.90 9.18 4.03
C PHE A 238 11.96 7.83 3.32
N GLN A 239 12.45 6.76 3.99
CA GLN A 239 12.41 5.39 3.46
C GLN A 239 11.30 4.54 4.10
N GLY A 240 10.37 5.13 4.82
CA GLY A 240 9.21 4.42 5.38
C GLY A 240 8.20 4.10 4.28
N ILE A 241 8.26 2.90 3.72
CA ILE A 241 7.46 2.47 2.55
C ILE A 241 6.58 1.23 2.82
N PHE A 242 6.54 0.74 4.06
CA PHE A 242 5.72 -0.41 4.46
C PHE A 242 4.48 -0.02 5.27
N GLY A 243 4.04 1.24 5.18
CA GLY A 243 2.85 1.73 5.88
C GLY A 243 1.56 0.97 5.52
N PHE A 244 1.45 0.45 4.30
CA PHE A 244 0.35 -0.44 3.88
C PHE A 244 0.27 -1.76 4.70
N ARG A 245 1.33 -2.13 5.42
CA ARG A 245 1.38 -3.26 6.35
C ARG A 245 1.23 -2.84 7.82
N GLY A 246 0.84 -1.59 8.08
CA GLY A 246 0.84 -1.01 9.43
C GLY A 246 2.25 -0.79 10.01
N ALA A 247 3.28 -0.94 9.17
CA ALA A 247 4.69 -0.84 9.52
C ALA A 247 5.23 0.53 9.08
N TYR A 248 4.79 1.56 9.78
CA TYR A 248 5.23 2.94 9.59
C TYR A 248 5.24 3.69 10.90
N ASN A 249 6.37 4.34 11.21
CA ASN A 249 6.48 5.21 12.35
C ASN A 249 7.12 6.54 11.96
N ALA A 250 6.33 7.61 12.04
CA ALA A 250 6.83 8.96 11.87
C ALA A 250 7.76 9.29 13.04
N PHE A 251 8.88 9.96 12.75
CA PHE A 251 9.80 10.35 13.81
C PHE A 251 9.19 11.52 14.59
N ASP A 252 9.03 11.34 15.90
CA ASP A 252 8.70 12.42 16.82
C ASP A 252 9.95 12.71 17.68
N PRO A 253 10.70 13.79 17.37
CA PRO A 253 11.88 14.18 18.14
C PRO A 253 11.62 14.35 19.64
N ALA A 254 10.39 14.70 20.05
CA ALA A 254 10.04 14.91 21.46
C ALA A 254 10.09 13.61 22.30
N GLN A 255 10.09 12.45 21.64
CA GLN A 255 10.19 11.15 22.29
C GLN A 255 11.63 10.74 22.63
N PHE A 256 12.63 11.52 22.19
CA PHE A 256 14.05 11.20 22.32
C PHE A 256 14.79 12.24 23.14
N ASP A 257 15.77 11.80 23.91
CA ASP A 257 16.61 12.71 24.71
C ASP A 257 17.68 13.37 23.82
N GLN A 258 18.02 12.73 22.70
CA GLN A 258 18.90 13.28 21.68
C GLN A 258 18.51 12.76 20.29
N VAL A 259 18.55 13.65 19.30
CA VAL A 259 18.47 13.30 17.87
C VAL A 259 19.78 13.68 17.20
N VAL A 260 20.40 12.72 16.49
CA VAL A 260 21.60 12.95 15.69
C VAL A 260 21.26 12.67 14.23
N THR A 261 21.38 13.70 13.39
CA THR A 261 21.23 13.52 11.94
C THR A 261 22.55 13.09 11.32
N ILE A 262 22.48 12.08 10.45
CA ILE A 262 23.60 11.69 9.58
C ILE A 262 23.14 11.88 8.14
N SER A 263 23.80 12.78 7.41
CA SER A 263 23.37 13.25 6.09
C SER A 263 24.29 12.82 4.96
N GLU A 264 25.52 12.42 5.28
CA GLU A 264 26.55 12.10 4.31
C GLU A 264 26.50 10.64 3.83
N SER A 265 26.13 10.45 2.57
CA SER A 265 26.05 9.16 1.89
C SER A 265 27.39 8.72 1.33
N HIS A 266 27.73 7.44 1.46
CA HIS A 266 28.85 6.80 0.77
C HIS A 266 28.42 6.00 -0.46
N ARG A 267 27.13 6.03 -0.83
CA ARG A 267 26.58 5.22 -1.91
C ARG A 267 26.80 5.84 -3.29
N PHE A 268 26.43 7.10 -3.45
CA PHE A 268 26.35 7.81 -4.73
C PHE A 268 27.06 9.16 -4.69
N GLY A 269 27.32 9.73 -5.87
CA GLY A 269 27.99 11.02 -6.01
C GLY A 269 27.09 12.24 -5.78
N PRO A 270 27.65 13.47 -5.89
CA PRO A 270 26.93 14.71 -5.57
C PRO A 270 25.65 14.94 -6.37
N ALA A 271 25.59 14.50 -7.63
CA ALA A 271 24.43 14.76 -8.49
C ALA A 271 23.17 14.03 -8.01
N ILE A 272 23.29 12.76 -7.61
CA ILE A 272 22.20 12.00 -7.02
C ILE A 272 21.81 12.56 -5.65
N ALA A 273 22.78 12.97 -4.83
CA ALA A 273 22.53 13.62 -3.55
C ALA A 273 21.75 14.93 -3.72
N LYS A 274 22.04 15.70 -4.78
CA LYS A 274 21.31 16.91 -5.16
C LYS A 274 19.87 16.62 -5.55
N LEU A 275 19.63 15.62 -6.41
CA LEU A 275 18.26 15.21 -6.80
C LEU A 275 17.45 14.74 -5.59
N ALA A 276 18.06 13.94 -4.72
CA ALA A 276 17.45 13.48 -3.47
C ALA A 276 17.11 14.66 -2.55
N THR A 277 18.02 15.64 -2.44
CA THR A 277 17.78 16.87 -1.67
C THR A 277 16.63 17.67 -2.24
N MET A 278 16.57 17.91 -3.55
CA MET A 278 15.46 18.63 -4.21
C MET A 278 14.12 17.97 -3.87
N LEU A 279 14.05 16.64 -4.03
CA LEU A 279 12.83 15.89 -3.76
C LEU A 279 12.36 16.07 -2.31
N LEU A 280 13.27 15.97 -1.33
CA LEU A 280 12.89 16.09 0.08
C LEU A 280 12.64 17.54 0.52
N SER A 281 13.41 18.51 0.03
CA SER A 281 13.24 19.91 0.41
C SER A 281 11.93 20.49 -0.13
N GLU A 282 11.59 20.15 -1.38
CA GLU A 282 10.37 20.66 -2.02
C GLU A 282 9.10 20.04 -1.45
N PHE A 283 9.09 18.72 -1.28
CA PHE A 283 7.85 17.99 -0.99
C PHE A 283 7.68 17.59 0.46
N ALA A 284 8.76 17.60 1.25
CA ALA A 284 8.70 17.28 2.67
C ALA A 284 9.21 18.43 3.57
N GLY A 285 9.60 19.58 3.00
CA GLY A 285 10.13 20.70 3.77
C GLY A 285 11.43 20.34 4.52
N GLU A 286 12.16 19.31 4.06
CA GLU A 286 13.40 18.89 4.70
C GLU A 286 14.46 19.99 4.56
N GLN A 287 14.99 20.43 5.71
CA GLN A 287 16.02 21.46 5.77
C GLN A 287 17.44 20.89 5.71
N GLN A 288 17.62 19.63 6.11
CA GLN A 288 18.92 18.96 6.11
C GLN A 288 19.14 18.22 4.79
N PRO A 289 20.11 18.66 3.97
CA PRO A 289 20.32 18.08 2.64
C PRO A 289 20.86 16.66 2.73
N VAL A 290 20.63 15.88 1.68
CA VAL A 290 21.37 14.63 1.45
C VAL A 290 22.72 14.99 0.84
N ARG A 291 23.81 14.57 1.48
CA ARG A 291 25.19 14.88 1.04
C ARG A 291 25.87 13.62 0.51
N SER A 292 26.94 13.81 -0.25
CA SER A 292 27.79 12.72 -0.72
C SER A 292 29.20 12.87 -0.16
N SER A 293 29.76 11.79 0.37
CA SER A 293 31.19 11.67 0.70
C SER A 293 32.04 11.35 -0.54
N ARG A 294 31.43 10.97 -1.67
CA ARG A 294 32.11 10.57 -2.91
C ARG A 294 32.12 11.72 -3.91
N LEU A 295 32.77 12.82 -3.56
CA LEU A 295 32.76 14.06 -4.35
C LEU A 295 33.29 13.86 -5.79
N ASP A 296 34.24 12.95 -5.97
CA ASP A 296 34.83 12.65 -7.28
C ASP A 296 34.00 11.66 -8.12
N LEU A 297 32.91 11.11 -7.57
CA LEU A 297 32.07 10.16 -8.29
C LEU A 297 31.08 10.90 -9.21
N ALA A 298 31.48 11.03 -10.48
CA ALA A 298 30.58 11.52 -11.53
C ALA A 298 29.37 10.59 -11.71
N THR A 299 28.19 11.18 -11.87
CA THR A 299 26.95 10.45 -12.20
C THR A 299 26.71 10.53 -13.70
N ARG A 300 26.45 9.38 -14.33
CA ARG A 300 25.98 9.33 -15.72
C ARG A 300 24.46 9.36 -15.76
N PHE A 301 23.88 10.20 -16.60
CA PHE A 301 22.42 10.27 -16.80
C PHE A 301 21.92 9.37 -17.95
N GLU A 302 22.78 8.43 -18.36
CA GLU A 302 22.50 7.43 -19.37
C GLU A 302 22.98 6.07 -18.86
N VAL A 303 22.17 5.03 -19.12
CA VAL A 303 22.46 3.65 -18.70
C VAL A 303 23.04 2.89 -19.88
N ASP A 304 24.23 2.31 -19.68
CA ASP A 304 24.82 1.38 -20.64
C ASP A 304 24.10 0.02 -20.54
N ARG A 305 23.23 -0.25 -21.52
CA ARG A 305 22.43 -1.48 -21.60
C ARG A 305 23.23 -2.71 -22.05
N THR A 306 24.51 -2.55 -22.38
CA THR A 306 25.43 -3.69 -22.64
C THR A 306 25.97 -4.28 -21.34
N GLN A 307 26.00 -3.48 -20.26
CA GLN A 307 26.37 -3.89 -18.91
C GLN A 307 25.12 -4.22 -18.09
N PRO A 308 25.26 -4.92 -16.94
CA PRO A 308 24.14 -5.16 -16.04
C PRO A 308 23.52 -3.86 -15.51
N TYR A 309 22.19 -3.82 -15.46
CA TYR A 309 21.42 -2.69 -14.91
C TYR A 309 20.13 -3.16 -14.24
N ALA A 310 19.54 -2.28 -13.43
CA ALA A 310 18.25 -2.52 -12.78
C ALA A 310 17.16 -1.61 -13.35
N ILE A 311 15.94 -2.13 -13.47
CA ILE A 311 14.73 -1.39 -13.81
C ILE A 311 13.84 -1.33 -12.57
N ILE A 312 13.64 -0.12 -12.03
CA ILE A 312 12.82 0.08 -10.84
C ILE A 312 11.51 0.77 -11.24
N GLY A 313 10.39 0.12 -10.94
CA GLY A 313 9.04 0.64 -11.18
C GLY A 313 8.19 0.79 -9.93
N ARG A 314 7.05 1.46 -10.06
CA ARG A 314 6.05 1.57 -9.00
C ARG A 314 5.12 0.35 -8.96
N THR A 315 4.80 -0.22 -10.11
CA THR A 315 3.77 -1.25 -10.30
C THR A 315 4.32 -2.51 -10.96
N ASN A 316 3.71 -3.66 -10.63
CA ASN A 316 4.04 -4.93 -11.30
C ASN A 316 3.65 -4.91 -12.78
N ALA A 317 2.57 -4.21 -13.15
CA ALA A 317 2.14 -4.08 -14.54
C ALA A 317 3.19 -3.39 -15.42
N LYS A 318 3.78 -2.28 -14.97
CA LYS A 318 4.82 -1.61 -15.77
C LYS A 318 6.11 -2.41 -15.83
N LEU A 319 6.45 -3.16 -14.78
CA LEU A 319 7.57 -4.11 -14.82
C LEU A 319 7.34 -5.24 -15.81
N PHE A 320 6.13 -5.80 -15.85
CA PHE A 320 5.74 -6.79 -16.85
C PHE A 320 5.89 -6.22 -18.27
N ALA A 321 5.32 -5.05 -18.53
CA ALA A 321 5.45 -4.38 -19.83
C ALA A 321 6.92 -4.11 -20.20
N SER A 322 7.75 -3.73 -19.23
CA SER A 322 9.19 -3.53 -19.42
C SER A 322 9.90 -4.83 -19.75
N ALA A 323 9.56 -5.94 -19.07
CA ALA A 323 10.11 -7.25 -19.37
C ALA A 323 9.74 -7.74 -20.77
N VAL A 324 8.49 -7.55 -21.18
CA VAL A 324 8.00 -7.89 -22.54
C VAL A 324 8.76 -7.09 -23.61
N ALA A 325 9.11 -5.84 -23.34
CA ALA A 325 9.83 -4.98 -24.29
C ALA A 325 11.34 -5.28 -24.38
N LEU A 326 11.91 -6.11 -23.50
CA LEU A 326 13.33 -6.45 -23.54
C LEU A 326 13.62 -7.48 -24.65
N PRO A 327 14.80 -7.42 -25.28
CA PRO A 327 15.20 -8.46 -26.23
C PRO A 327 15.23 -9.84 -25.56
N GLY A 328 14.69 -10.87 -26.22
CA GLY A 328 14.64 -12.23 -25.68
C GLY A 328 16.00 -12.89 -25.42
N THR A 329 17.11 -12.26 -25.81
CA THR A 329 18.48 -12.69 -25.50
C THR A 329 18.95 -12.27 -24.10
N LYS A 330 18.24 -11.35 -23.43
CA LYS A 330 18.61 -10.85 -22.10
C LYS A 330 18.20 -11.84 -21.01
N ARG A 331 19.13 -12.13 -20.09
CA ARG A 331 18.84 -12.88 -18.86
C ARG A 331 18.23 -11.93 -17.83
N LEU A 332 17.07 -12.29 -17.31
CA LEU A 332 16.29 -11.44 -16.41
C LEU A 332 16.40 -11.94 -14.97
N HIS A 333 16.29 -11.04 -13.99
CA HIS A 333 16.10 -11.45 -12.61
C HIS A 333 15.05 -10.56 -11.94
N PHE A 334 13.95 -11.17 -11.55
CA PHE A 334 12.93 -10.51 -10.73
C PHE A 334 13.32 -10.60 -9.26
N VAL A 335 13.60 -9.46 -8.63
CA VAL A 335 14.03 -9.44 -7.23
C VAL A 335 12.93 -9.98 -6.34
N GLY A 336 13.30 -10.93 -5.48
CA GLY A 336 12.38 -11.69 -4.65
C GLY A 336 11.89 -12.99 -5.28
N GLY A 337 12.25 -13.27 -6.53
CA GLY A 337 11.80 -14.46 -7.28
C GLY A 337 10.64 -14.13 -8.21
N VAL A 338 10.68 -14.69 -9.42
CA VAL A 338 9.67 -14.42 -10.46
C VAL A 338 8.27 -14.93 -10.07
N ASP A 339 8.21 -16.00 -9.27
CA ASP A 339 6.94 -16.58 -8.81
C ASP A 339 6.27 -15.75 -7.70
N GLU A 340 6.99 -14.81 -7.08
CA GLU A 340 6.44 -13.85 -6.11
C GLU A 340 5.77 -12.63 -6.79
N TYR A 341 5.80 -12.57 -8.12
CA TYR A 341 5.06 -11.60 -8.92
C TYR A 341 3.75 -12.22 -9.38
N PRO A 342 2.67 -11.42 -9.58
CA PRO A 342 1.34 -11.95 -9.84
C PRO A 342 1.17 -12.43 -11.30
N PHE A 343 2.18 -13.06 -11.89
CA PHE A 343 2.15 -13.53 -13.27
C PHE A 343 1.25 -14.75 -13.45
N ASP A 344 1.25 -15.69 -12.50
CA ASP A 344 0.33 -16.82 -12.57
C ASP A 344 -1.12 -16.37 -12.37
N LYS A 345 -1.34 -15.43 -11.43
CA LYS A 345 -2.64 -14.76 -11.25
C LYS A 345 -3.07 -14.00 -12.50
N LEU A 346 -2.16 -13.34 -13.21
CA LEU A 346 -2.43 -12.67 -14.48
C LEU A 346 -2.86 -13.66 -15.58
N VAL A 347 -2.24 -14.83 -15.64
CA VAL A 347 -2.64 -15.93 -16.55
C VAL A 347 -4.04 -16.43 -16.20
N GLU A 348 -4.36 -16.59 -14.92
CA GLU A 348 -5.70 -16.98 -14.47
C GLU A 348 -6.78 -15.92 -14.77
N VAL A 349 -6.47 -14.63 -14.60
CA VAL A 349 -7.36 -13.54 -15.02
C VAL A 349 -7.60 -13.59 -16.53
N HIS A 350 -6.57 -13.88 -17.31
CA HIS A 350 -6.72 -14.12 -18.75
C HIS A 350 -7.63 -15.32 -19.04
N HIS A 351 -7.45 -16.45 -18.35
CA HIS A 351 -8.30 -17.64 -18.53
C HIS A 351 -9.77 -17.37 -18.24
N LEU A 352 -10.05 -16.58 -17.20
CA LEU A 352 -11.40 -16.14 -16.84
C LEU A 352 -11.98 -15.20 -17.90
N ARG A 353 -11.17 -14.29 -18.45
CA ARG A 353 -11.56 -13.37 -19.54
C ARG A 353 -11.89 -14.11 -20.83
N ALA A 354 -11.01 -15.01 -21.26
CA ALA A 354 -11.16 -15.76 -22.50
C ALA A 354 -12.11 -16.96 -22.38
N ASN A 355 -12.71 -17.18 -21.19
CA ASN A 355 -13.62 -18.28 -20.88
C ASN A 355 -13.08 -19.64 -21.35
N THR A 356 -11.79 -19.89 -21.10
CA THR A 356 -11.08 -21.08 -21.62
C THR A 356 -11.49 -22.38 -20.94
N GLY A 357 -12.28 -22.33 -19.85
CA GLY A 357 -12.61 -23.49 -19.03
C GLY A 357 -11.43 -24.04 -18.21
N ALA A 358 -10.30 -23.34 -18.17
CA ALA A 358 -9.13 -23.74 -17.39
C ALA A 358 -9.42 -23.71 -15.88
N GLN A 359 -8.80 -24.62 -15.14
CA GLN A 359 -8.95 -24.68 -13.68
C GLN A 359 -8.19 -23.51 -13.03
N LEU A 360 -8.94 -22.65 -12.34
CA LEU A 360 -8.42 -21.53 -11.55
C LEU A 360 -7.94 -22.04 -10.19
N ARG A 361 -6.77 -21.59 -9.73
CA ARG A 361 -6.14 -22.00 -8.46
C ARG A 361 -6.05 -20.86 -7.46
N ASP A 362 -5.98 -19.61 -7.93
CA ASP A 362 -5.95 -18.46 -7.06
C ASP A 362 -7.27 -18.38 -6.24
N PRO A 363 -7.22 -18.32 -4.89
CA PRO A 363 -8.41 -18.35 -4.05
C PRO A 363 -9.38 -17.18 -4.28
N LEU A 364 -8.89 -16.04 -4.76
CA LEU A 364 -9.73 -14.89 -5.06
C LEU A 364 -10.29 -15.01 -6.48
N ILE A 365 -9.46 -15.28 -7.49
CA ILE A 365 -9.91 -15.34 -8.89
C ILE A 365 -10.90 -16.48 -9.10
N SER A 366 -10.68 -17.65 -8.46
CA SER A 366 -11.58 -18.81 -8.54
C SER A 366 -12.96 -18.58 -7.90
N ALA A 367 -13.14 -17.53 -7.10
CA ALA A 367 -14.42 -17.20 -6.48
C ALA A 367 -15.41 -16.54 -7.45
N PHE A 368 -14.95 -16.09 -8.63
CA PHE A 368 -15.78 -15.40 -9.62
C PHE A 368 -16.13 -16.32 -10.79
N ALA A 369 -17.40 -16.33 -11.18
CA ALA A 369 -17.88 -17.17 -12.28
C ALA A 369 -17.61 -16.57 -13.67
N SER A 370 -17.37 -15.26 -13.74
CA SER A 370 -17.10 -14.57 -15.00
C SER A 370 -16.15 -13.39 -14.80
N PHE A 371 -15.51 -12.96 -15.89
CA PHE A 371 -14.65 -11.79 -15.89
C PHE A 371 -15.41 -10.51 -15.49
N ALA A 372 -16.67 -10.37 -15.91
CA ALA A 372 -17.52 -9.23 -15.53
C ALA A 372 -17.74 -9.16 -14.01
N GLN A 373 -17.89 -10.30 -13.32
CA GLN A 373 -18.01 -10.31 -11.86
C GLN A 373 -16.70 -9.90 -11.17
N LEU A 374 -15.54 -10.31 -11.73
CA LEU A 374 -14.24 -9.86 -11.23
C LEU A 374 -14.04 -8.35 -11.44
N GLU A 375 -14.51 -7.80 -12.56
CA GLU A 375 -14.47 -6.36 -12.84
C GLU A 375 -15.37 -5.57 -11.89
N ALA A 376 -16.60 -6.02 -11.67
CA ALA A 376 -17.52 -5.42 -10.72
C ALA A 376 -16.92 -5.44 -9.30
N TYR A 377 -16.34 -6.57 -8.88
CA TYR A 377 -15.64 -6.66 -7.60
C TYR A 377 -14.48 -5.66 -7.49
N ALA A 378 -13.64 -5.55 -8.53
CA ALA A 378 -12.53 -4.61 -8.52
C ALA A 378 -13.03 -3.17 -8.34
N GLN A 379 -14.09 -2.78 -9.07
CA GLN A 379 -14.72 -1.46 -8.99
C GLN A 379 -15.36 -1.19 -7.62
N ASP A 380 -16.16 -2.13 -7.12
CA ASP A 380 -16.89 -1.99 -5.85
C ASP A 380 -15.94 -1.90 -4.64
N THR A 381 -14.75 -2.50 -4.74
CA THR A 381 -13.77 -2.56 -3.65
C THR A 381 -12.55 -1.65 -3.82
N ASP A 382 -12.47 -0.92 -4.95
CA ASP A 382 -11.31 -0.14 -5.38
C ASP A 382 -9.98 -0.94 -5.27
N ASP A 383 -10.01 -2.22 -5.67
CA ASP A 383 -8.84 -3.09 -5.55
C ASP A 383 -7.84 -2.82 -6.68
N LYS A 384 -6.89 -1.92 -6.41
CA LYS A 384 -5.85 -1.47 -7.35
C LYS A 384 -5.02 -2.60 -7.93
N GLU A 385 -4.78 -3.69 -7.18
CA GLU A 385 -4.02 -4.85 -7.70
C GLU A 385 -4.83 -5.57 -8.78
N ILE A 386 -6.11 -5.85 -8.51
CA ILE A 386 -7.00 -6.51 -9.46
C ILE A 386 -7.26 -5.63 -10.68
N HIS A 387 -7.48 -4.33 -10.48
CA HIS A 387 -7.57 -3.36 -11.59
C HIS A 387 -6.33 -3.40 -12.48
N SER A 388 -5.14 -3.47 -11.88
CA SER A 388 -3.88 -3.57 -12.62
C SER A 388 -3.78 -4.86 -13.43
N LEU A 389 -4.19 -6.00 -12.87
CA LEU A 389 -4.20 -7.29 -13.58
C LEU A 389 -5.21 -7.30 -14.73
N ILE A 390 -6.42 -6.78 -14.51
CA ILE A 390 -7.45 -6.63 -15.53
C ILE A 390 -6.95 -5.77 -16.69
N SER A 391 -6.32 -4.63 -16.38
CA SER A 391 -5.77 -3.72 -17.38
C SER A 391 -4.72 -4.42 -18.26
N VAL A 392 -3.77 -5.13 -17.65
CA VAL A 392 -2.75 -5.89 -18.39
C VAL A 392 -3.38 -7.02 -19.21
N ALA A 393 -4.34 -7.77 -18.65
CA ALA A 393 -5.03 -8.84 -19.36
C ALA A 393 -5.83 -8.32 -20.56
N LYS A 394 -6.44 -7.13 -20.47
CA LYS A 394 -7.12 -6.47 -21.60
C LYS A 394 -6.13 -6.00 -22.66
N GLN A 395 -4.99 -5.43 -22.24
CA GLN A 395 -3.99 -4.88 -23.15
C GLN A 395 -3.31 -5.95 -24.01
N TYR A 396 -2.88 -7.06 -23.39
CA TYR A 396 -2.11 -8.10 -24.10
C TYR A 396 -2.97 -9.30 -24.55
N GLY A 397 -4.21 -9.39 -24.08
CA GLY A 397 -5.18 -10.39 -24.53
C GLY A 397 -4.64 -11.82 -24.45
N ASP A 398 -4.70 -12.54 -25.58
CA ASP A 398 -4.35 -13.95 -25.67
C ASP A 398 -2.84 -14.22 -25.68
N GLN A 399 -2.01 -13.18 -25.73
CA GLN A 399 -0.55 -13.31 -25.67
C GLN A 399 -0.05 -13.58 -24.25
N ILE A 400 -0.87 -13.29 -23.22
CA ILE A 400 -0.49 -13.35 -21.80
C ILE A 400 0.21 -14.67 -21.41
N PRO A 401 -0.35 -15.86 -21.70
CA PRO A 401 0.30 -17.12 -21.29
C PRO A 401 1.67 -17.32 -21.94
N SER A 402 1.82 -16.94 -23.22
CA SER A 402 3.10 -17.06 -23.94
C SER A 402 4.13 -16.09 -23.39
N LEU A 403 3.75 -14.83 -23.17
CA LEU A 403 4.62 -13.79 -22.62
C LEU A 403 5.11 -14.14 -21.21
N VAL A 404 4.21 -14.60 -20.33
CA VAL A 404 4.58 -15.05 -18.98
C VAL A 404 5.55 -16.23 -19.04
N SER A 405 5.29 -17.21 -19.91
CA SER A 405 6.19 -18.36 -20.08
C SER A 405 7.58 -17.94 -20.57
N GLN A 406 7.66 -17.03 -21.55
CA GLN A 406 8.93 -16.48 -22.05
C GLN A 406 9.70 -15.72 -20.96
N ILE A 407 9.02 -14.88 -20.18
CA ILE A 407 9.63 -14.14 -19.07
C ILE A 407 10.18 -15.12 -18.03
N LYS A 408 9.38 -16.10 -17.60
CA LYS A 408 9.83 -17.12 -16.62
C LYS A 408 11.01 -17.93 -17.16
N ALA A 409 11.02 -18.28 -18.44
CA ALA A 409 12.13 -19.01 -19.07
C ALA A 409 13.43 -18.18 -19.17
N ALA A 410 13.33 -16.86 -19.33
CA ALA A 410 14.48 -15.95 -19.35
C ALA A 410 15.01 -15.62 -17.94
N CYS A 411 14.30 -16.01 -16.87
CA CYS A 411 14.67 -15.66 -15.50
C CYS A 411 15.79 -16.55 -14.95
N VAL A 412 16.81 -15.90 -14.37
CA VAL A 412 17.87 -16.54 -13.60
C VAL A 412 17.64 -16.42 -12.10
N SER A 413 18.17 -17.35 -11.32
CA SER A 413 17.91 -17.44 -9.87
C SER A 413 18.69 -16.41 -9.04
N LYS A 414 19.88 -16.00 -9.50
CA LYS A 414 20.72 -15.02 -8.81
C LYS A 414 20.79 -13.71 -9.58
N ILE A 415 20.79 -12.60 -8.84
CA ILE A 415 20.88 -11.26 -9.41
C ILE A 415 22.22 -11.00 -10.12
N GLU A 416 23.30 -11.66 -9.68
CA GLU A 416 24.65 -11.56 -10.25
C GLU A 416 24.75 -12.19 -11.65
N ASP A 417 23.89 -13.16 -11.95
CA ASP A 417 23.85 -13.86 -13.23
C ASP A 417 22.95 -13.13 -14.25
N ALA A 418 22.30 -12.03 -13.87
CA ALA A 418 21.32 -11.34 -14.68
C ALA A 418 21.94 -10.20 -15.49
N ASP A 419 21.46 -10.01 -16.72
CA ASP A 419 21.76 -8.81 -17.50
C ASP A 419 20.83 -7.66 -17.09
N VAL A 420 19.61 -7.98 -16.67
CA VAL A 420 18.61 -7.00 -16.21
C VAL A 420 17.93 -7.47 -14.94
N ALA A 421 18.05 -6.68 -13.86
CA ALA A 421 17.26 -6.88 -12.65
C ALA A 421 15.97 -6.07 -12.71
N LEU A 422 14.81 -6.69 -12.49
CA LEU A 422 13.51 -6.04 -12.45
C LEU A 422 12.93 -6.08 -11.04
N LEU A 423 12.44 -4.93 -10.56
CA LEU A 423 11.94 -4.82 -9.21
C LEU A 423 11.03 -3.60 -9.01
N THR A 424 10.10 -3.71 -8.07
CA THR A 424 9.35 -2.54 -7.61
C THR A 424 10.20 -1.70 -6.65
N ALA A 425 9.86 -0.42 -6.50
CA ALA A 425 10.49 0.46 -5.51
C ALA A 425 10.48 -0.16 -4.09
N HIS A 426 9.37 -0.82 -3.72
CA HIS A 426 9.25 -1.60 -2.47
C HIS A 426 10.32 -2.69 -2.33
N ARG A 427 10.50 -3.52 -3.36
CA ARG A 427 11.47 -4.62 -3.37
C ARG A 427 12.92 -4.15 -3.56
N SER A 428 13.11 -2.88 -3.92
CA SER A 428 14.44 -2.27 -4.08
C SER A 428 15.09 -1.84 -2.77
N LYS A 429 14.30 -1.70 -1.70
CA LYS A 429 14.82 -1.27 -0.40
C LYS A 429 15.88 -2.25 0.11
N GLY A 430 17.00 -1.71 0.58
CA GLY A 430 18.16 -2.48 1.03
C GLY A 430 19.10 -2.94 -0.10
N LEU A 431 18.69 -2.84 -1.37
CA LEU A 431 19.53 -3.15 -2.53
C LEU A 431 20.18 -1.88 -3.09
N GLU A 432 21.21 -2.08 -3.91
CA GLU A 432 21.94 -1.01 -4.57
C GLU A 432 22.47 -1.50 -5.91
N PHE A 433 22.44 -0.65 -6.95
CA PHE A 433 22.80 -1.04 -8.31
C PHE A 433 23.78 -0.05 -8.94
N PRO A 434 24.78 -0.52 -9.72
CA PRO A 434 25.65 0.35 -10.48
C PRO A 434 24.87 1.29 -11.40
N GLN A 435 23.87 0.74 -12.09
CA GLN A 435 23.03 1.43 -13.06
C GLN A 435 21.55 1.17 -12.79
N VAL A 436 20.73 2.21 -12.82
CA VAL A 436 19.28 2.14 -12.56
C VAL A 436 18.52 2.86 -13.66
N ILE A 437 17.45 2.26 -14.17
CA ILE A 437 16.42 2.94 -14.97
C ILE A 437 15.19 3.08 -14.08
N LEU A 438 14.73 4.30 -13.87
CA LEU A 438 13.44 4.56 -13.23
C LEU A 438 12.33 4.53 -14.28
N LEU A 439 11.28 3.76 -14.03
CA LEU A 439 10.09 3.78 -14.87
C LEU A 439 9.24 5.02 -14.57
N SER A 440 8.42 5.43 -15.53
CA SER A 440 7.56 6.63 -15.42
C SER A 440 6.18 6.34 -14.84
N ASP A 441 6.02 5.24 -14.10
CA ASP A 441 4.76 4.80 -13.47
C ASP A 441 4.62 5.25 -12.00
N PHE A 442 5.49 6.13 -11.53
CA PHE A 442 5.38 6.77 -10.20
C PHE A 442 4.36 7.91 -10.24
N HIS A 443 3.83 8.28 -9.07
CA HIS A 443 2.91 9.41 -8.96
C HIS A 443 3.57 10.72 -9.38
N ASN A 444 2.85 11.55 -10.13
CA ASN A 444 3.34 12.87 -10.55
C ASN A 444 3.41 13.80 -9.35
N MET A 445 4.61 14.28 -9.04
CA MET A 445 4.84 15.25 -7.95
C MET A 445 4.64 16.69 -8.42
N ILE A 446 4.56 16.93 -9.74
CA ILE A 446 4.25 18.22 -10.34
C ILE A 446 2.88 18.08 -11.01
N THR A 447 1.98 19.00 -10.69
CA THR A 447 0.65 19.10 -11.29
C THR A 447 0.74 19.51 -12.77
N ASP A 448 -0.33 19.30 -13.54
CA ASP A 448 -0.38 19.68 -14.97
C ASP A 448 -0.17 21.19 -15.17
N GLY A 449 -0.50 22.02 -14.17
CA GLY A 449 -0.22 23.45 -14.15
C GLY A 449 1.24 23.84 -13.82
N GLY A 450 2.14 22.85 -13.65
CA GLY A 450 3.56 23.08 -13.39
C GLY A 450 3.91 23.41 -11.93
N LEU A 451 2.94 23.29 -11.01
CA LEU A 451 3.13 23.55 -9.57
C LEU A 451 3.40 22.26 -8.79
N PRO A 452 4.16 22.31 -7.69
CA PRO A 452 4.40 21.16 -6.84
C PRO A 452 3.10 20.70 -6.18
N LEU A 453 2.89 19.39 -6.22
CA LEU A 453 1.75 18.73 -5.59
C LEU A 453 1.83 18.87 -4.07
N VAL A 454 0.72 19.25 -3.46
CA VAL A 454 0.58 19.26 -2.00
C VAL A 454 0.37 17.84 -1.51
N LEU A 455 1.25 17.35 -0.62
CA LEU A 455 1.18 16.00 -0.07
C LEU A 455 0.42 15.98 1.26
N ASP A 456 -0.88 16.29 1.21
CA ASP A 456 -1.76 16.40 2.38
C ASP A 456 -2.25 15.04 2.93
N THR A 457 -2.20 13.98 2.12
CA THR A 457 -2.58 12.62 2.53
C THR A 457 -1.38 11.73 2.88
N PRO A 458 -1.54 10.74 3.78
CA PRO A 458 -0.52 9.71 4.02
C PRO A 458 -0.11 8.95 2.74
N GLU A 459 -1.05 8.69 1.84
CA GLU A 459 -0.84 7.97 0.59
C GLU A 459 0.09 8.76 -0.34
N LEU A 460 -0.16 10.05 -0.53
CA LEU A 460 0.70 10.92 -1.33
C LEU A 460 2.11 11.07 -0.74
N ARG A 461 2.23 11.16 0.59
CA ARG A 461 3.53 11.14 1.27
C ARG A 461 4.29 9.82 1.05
N GLN A 462 3.59 8.69 0.99
CA GLN A 462 4.24 7.42 0.64
C GLN A 462 4.75 7.39 -0.81
N GLU A 463 4.05 8.01 -1.75
CA GLU A 463 4.54 8.10 -3.14
C GLU A 463 5.86 8.87 -3.24
N LEU A 464 6.02 9.95 -2.46
CA LEU A 464 7.31 10.65 -2.31
C LEU A 464 8.40 9.70 -1.80
N HIS A 465 8.12 8.94 -0.74
CA HIS A 465 9.08 7.99 -0.17
C HIS A 465 9.47 6.90 -1.17
N LEU A 466 8.53 6.39 -1.97
CA LEU A 466 8.81 5.39 -3.00
C LEU A 466 9.75 5.93 -4.08
N LEU A 467 9.52 7.17 -4.53
CA LEU A 467 10.38 7.80 -5.51
C LEU A 467 11.78 8.08 -4.93
N TYR A 468 11.86 8.57 -3.69
CA TYR A 468 13.12 8.78 -2.98
C TYR A 468 13.90 7.47 -2.77
N VAL A 469 13.21 6.39 -2.36
CA VAL A 469 13.82 5.06 -2.22
C VAL A 469 14.38 4.62 -3.56
N ALA A 470 13.58 4.67 -4.64
CA ALA A 470 14.00 4.23 -5.97
C ALA A 470 15.22 5.02 -6.48
N LEU A 471 15.17 6.36 -6.38
CA LEU A 471 16.25 7.26 -6.75
C LEU A 471 17.56 6.93 -6.00
N THR A 472 17.46 6.66 -4.70
CA THR A 472 18.64 6.43 -3.85
C THR A 472 19.23 5.02 -3.98
N ARG A 473 18.73 4.15 -4.86
CA ARG A 473 19.32 2.82 -5.10
C ARG A 473 20.51 2.83 -6.05
N VAL A 474 20.70 3.93 -6.79
CA VAL A 474 21.78 4.06 -7.78
C VAL A 474 23.15 4.28 -7.12
N LYS A 475 24.20 3.75 -7.75
CA LYS A 475 25.60 4.08 -7.41
C LYS A 475 26.26 5.02 -8.42
N SER A 476 26.08 4.79 -9.73
CA SER A 476 26.88 5.49 -10.76
C SER A 476 26.11 6.02 -11.98
N ALA A 477 25.09 5.30 -12.47
CA ALA A 477 24.35 5.72 -13.67
C ALA A 477 22.84 5.62 -13.47
N ILE A 478 22.10 6.63 -13.89
CA ILE A 478 20.63 6.66 -13.77
C ILE A 478 19.97 7.10 -15.07
N GLY A 479 18.97 6.33 -15.53
CA GLY A 479 17.96 6.79 -16.47
C GLY A 479 16.81 7.41 -15.69
N LEU A 480 16.69 8.73 -15.75
CA LEU A 480 15.64 9.47 -15.05
C LEU A 480 14.26 9.21 -15.70
N ASN A 481 13.22 9.22 -14.87
CA ASN A 481 11.84 9.19 -15.34
C ASN A 481 11.27 10.61 -15.50
N GLU A 482 10.10 10.71 -16.11
CA GLU A 482 9.43 11.99 -16.33
C GLU A 482 9.14 12.74 -15.02
N GLN A 483 8.84 12.03 -13.94
CA GLN A 483 8.53 12.63 -12.64
C GLN A 483 9.74 13.36 -12.05
N ILE A 484 10.94 12.75 -12.05
CA ILE A 484 12.16 13.44 -11.58
C ILE A 484 12.53 14.58 -12.52
N LEU A 485 12.41 14.40 -13.84
CA LEU A 485 12.69 15.47 -14.81
C LEU A 485 11.76 16.68 -14.61
N ALA A 486 10.47 16.45 -14.35
CA ALA A 486 9.52 17.52 -14.04
C ALA A 486 9.91 18.29 -12.78
N ILE A 487 10.36 17.60 -11.72
CA ILE A 487 10.83 18.23 -10.48
C ILE A 487 12.09 19.07 -10.75
N VAL A 488 13.03 18.56 -11.55
CA VAL A 488 14.24 19.30 -11.92
C VAL A 488 13.87 20.60 -12.65
N ARG A 489 13.00 20.52 -13.68
CA ARG A 489 12.50 21.69 -14.43
C ARG A 489 11.79 22.71 -13.52
N TYR A 490 11.02 22.23 -12.56
CA TYR A 490 10.37 23.10 -11.57
C TYR A 490 11.42 23.82 -10.69
N CYS A 491 12.39 23.08 -10.14
CA CYS A 491 13.43 23.66 -9.29
C CYS A 491 14.34 24.65 -10.02
N GLU A 492 14.62 24.38 -11.31
CA GLU A 492 15.32 25.29 -12.23
C GLU A 492 14.54 26.60 -12.42
N SER A 493 13.26 26.52 -12.79
CA SER A 493 12.43 27.71 -13.04
C SER A 493 12.20 28.54 -11.77
N ALA A 494 12.20 27.90 -10.60
CA ALA A 494 12.15 28.57 -9.30
C ALA A 494 13.49 29.18 -8.86
N GLY A 495 14.58 29.06 -9.65
CA GLY A 495 15.90 29.61 -9.33
C GLY A 495 16.60 28.94 -8.14
N ARG A 496 16.14 27.75 -7.73
CA ARG A 496 16.64 27.03 -6.55
C ARG A 496 17.85 26.16 -6.86
N VAL A 497 18.12 25.93 -8.15
CA VAL A 497 19.14 25.00 -8.64
C VAL A 497 19.79 25.54 -9.90
N ASP A 498 21.12 25.60 -9.92
CA ASP A 498 21.90 25.69 -11.16
C ASP A 498 22.13 24.28 -11.72
N THR A 499 21.54 23.99 -12.87
CA THR A 499 21.52 22.67 -13.51
C THR A 499 22.47 22.56 -14.70
N ALA A 500 23.46 23.44 -14.83
CA ALA A 500 24.49 23.31 -15.86
C ALA A 500 25.17 21.91 -15.91
N ALA A 501 25.18 21.17 -14.80
CA ALA A 501 25.68 19.78 -14.73
C ALA A 501 24.64 18.68 -15.04
N LEU A 502 23.34 18.99 -15.01
CA LEU A 502 22.22 18.10 -15.37
C LEU A 502 21.78 18.29 -16.83
N ALA A 503 21.99 19.48 -17.41
CA ALA A 503 21.50 19.91 -18.72
C ALA A 503 21.99 19.08 -19.93
N ALA A 504 22.97 18.19 -19.76
CA ALA A 504 23.39 17.26 -20.81
C ALA A 504 22.33 16.15 -21.10
N SER A 505 21.26 16.04 -20.30
CA SER A 505 20.17 15.06 -20.50
C SER A 505 18.95 15.60 -21.26
N ASN A 506 18.93 16.88 -21.66
CA ASN A 506 17.81 17.47 -22.42
C ASN A 506 17.69 16.91 -23.86
N SER A 507 18.55 15.98 -24.27
CA SER A 507 18.57 15.36 -25.60
C SER A 507 18.34 13.85 -25.58
N THR A 508 17.42 13.34 -24.77
CA THR A 508 16.98 11.94 -24.89
C THR A 508 15.49 11.81 -24.59
N VAL A 509 14.68 12.16 -25.59
CA VAL A 509 13.41 11.48 -25.83
C VAL A 509 13.70 9.98 -25.86
N GLN A 510 12.86 9.20 -25.18
CA GLN A 510 12.91 7.74 -25.18
C GLN A 510 13.17 7.23 -26.60
N GLY A 511 14.36 6.65 -26.81
CA GLY A 511 14.74 6.03 -28.08
C GLY A 511 13.71 4.96 -28.46
N GLU A 512 13.26 5.07 -29.70
CA GLU A 512 12.19 4.33 -30.37
C GLU A 512 12.23 2.82 -30.13
N GLY A 513 11.06 2.28 -29.81
CA GLY A 513 10.76 0.86 -29.78
C GLY A 513 9.25 0.67 -29.99
N ALA A 514 8.85 0.70 -31.26
CA ALA A 514 7.50 0.44 -31.79
C ALA A 514 6.36 1.33 -31.28
N ALA A 515 6.20 2.49 -31.93
CA ALA A 515 4.88 3.10 -32.09
C ALA A 515 3.98 2.12 -32.87
N LEU A 516 3.03 1.51 -32.17
CA LEU A 516 1.91 0.86 -32.83
C LEU A 516 0.93 1.97 -33.21
N VAL A 517 0.82 2.23 -34.51
CA VAL A 517 -0.19 3.12 -35.10
C VAL A 517 -1.57 2.57 -34.74
N VAL A 518 -2.25 3.21 -33.78
CA VAL A 518 -3.70 3.08 -33.62
C VAL A 518 -4.32 4.15 -34.52
N ALA A 519 -4.93 3.71 -35.60
CA ALA A 519 -5.67 4.57 -36.50
C ALA A 519 -6.89 5.16 -35.79
N GLY A 520 -6.92 6.50 -35.71
CA GLY A 520 -8.11 7.35 -35.68
C GLY A 520 -9.15 7.12 -34.58
N GLU A 521 -9.10 7.94 -33.53
CA GLU A 521 -10.30 8.31 -32.77
C GLU A 521 -10.66 9.78 -33.05
N PRO A 522 -11.95 10.12 -33.18
CA PRO A 522 -12.41 11.48 -33.46
C PRO A 522 -12.35 12.36 -32.20
N GLU A 523 -12.04 13.64 -32.43
CA GLU A 523 -12.04 14.71 -31.42
C GLU A 523 -13.38 14.79 -30.67
N VAL A 524 -13.33 14.82 -29.33
CA VAL A 524 -14.43 15.33 -28.50
C VAL A 524 -13.85 16.36 -27.54
N ASP A 525 -14.37 17.58 -27.69
CA ASP A 525 -14.00 18.82 -27.03
C ASP A 525 -14.36 18.79 -25.53
N PHE A 526 -13.34 18.90 -24.66
CA PHE A 526 -13.52 19.03 -23.20
C PHE A 526 -13.34 20.49 -22.79
N ALA A 527 -14.35 21.31 -23.05
CA ALA A 527 -14.48 22.63 -22.46
C ALA A 527 -15.80 22.72 -21.68
N ALA A 528 -15.67 23.29 -20.47
CA ALA A 528 -16.72 23.64 -19.51
C ALA A 528 -17.29 22.49 -18.66
N VAL A 529 -16.81 22.39 -17.40
CA VAL A 529 -17.70 22.61 -16.24
C VAL A 529 -16.89 23.27 -15.11
N ALA A 530 -17.33 24.48 -14.75
CA ALA A 530 -16.84 25.27 -13.64
C ALA A 530 -17.38 24.74 -12.30
N TYR A 531 -16.56 24.84 -11.25
CA TYR A 531 -16.97 24.63 -9.86
C TYR A 531 -18.01 25.68 -9.43
N GLY A 532 -19.11 25.21 -8.84
CA GLY A 532 -20.11 26.02 -8.15
C GLY A 532 -20.51 25.37 -6.82
N VAL A 533 -20.23 26.06 -5.72
CA VAL A 533 -20.55 25.69 -4.34
C VAL A 533 -22.03 25.98 -4.04
N GLY A 534 -22.76 25.06 -3.40
CA GLY A 534 -24.05 25.39 -2.79
C GLY A 534 -24.97 24.23 -2.38
N ALA A 535 -25.09 24.04 -1.06
CA ALA A 535 -26.23 23.51 -0.28
C ALA A 535 -26.66 22.03 -0.41
N PHE A 536 -26.71 21.39 0.77
CA PHE A 536 -27.09 20.02 1.05
C PHE A 536 -28.59 19.72 0.86
N ALA A 537 -28.90 18.65 0.14
CA ALA A 537 -30.04 17.75 0.40
C ALA A 537 -29.60 16.31 0.08
N ASN A 538 -29.90 15.37 0.97
CA ASN A 538 -29.33 14.03 1.01
C ASN A 538 -29.95 13.14 -0.08
N VAL A 539 -29.19 12.84 -1.14
CA VAL A 539 -29.65 12.04 -2.30
C VAL A 539 -30.05 10.59 -1.92
N ALA A 540 -29.62 10.12 -0.75
CA ALA A 540 -29.94 8.79 -0.23
C ALA A 540 -31.40 8.60 0.25
N GLU A 541 -32.18 9.69 0.44
CA GLU A 541 -33.60 9.59 0.81
C GLU A 541 -34.54 9.42 -0.41
N LEU A 542 -33.99 9.44 -1.63
CA LEU A 542 -34.77 9.49 -2.87
C LEU A 542 -35.09 8.12 -3.49
N VAL A 543 -34.56 7.02 -2.94
CA VAL A 543 -34.78 5.65 -3.44
C VAL A 543 -35.08 4.73 -2.27
N GLY A 544 -36.13 3.92 -2.37
CA GLY A 544 -36.58 3.03 -1.30
C GLY A 544 -35.55 1.92 -0.97
N PRO A 545 -35.63 1.32 0.23
CA PRO A 545 -34.63 0.37 0.76
C PRO A 545 -34.57 -1.00 0.04
N ASP A 546 -35.42 -1.27 -0.96
CA ASP A 546 -35.48 -2.54 -1.71
C ASP A 546 -34.81 -2.49 -3.09
N ALA A 547 -33.81 -1.61 -3.30
CA ALA A 547 -33.03 -1.52 -4.54
C ALA A 547 -32.09 -2.72 -4.83
N ALA A 548 -32.33 -3.89 -4.23
CA ALA A 548 -31.51 -5.10 -4.38
C ALA A 548 -32.00 -6.05 -5.49
N LEU A 549 -32.75 -5.55 -6.48
CA LEU A 549 -33.09 -6.26 -7.71
C LEU A 549 -32.68 -5.39 -8.91
N LEU A 550 -31.39 -5.38 -9.24
CA LEU A 550 -30.90 -4.77 -10.47
C LEU A 550 -30.96 -5.81 -11.59
N PHE A 551 -31.64 -5.40 -12.66
CA PHE A 551 -31.87 -6.09 -13.94
C PHE A 551 -33.07 -7.04 -13.99
N ASP A 552 -34.29 -6.48 -13.96
CA ASP A 552 -35.42 -7.07 -14.71
C ASP A 552 -36.54 -6.05 -15.08
N GLY A 553 -36.26 -4.73 -15.05
CA GLY A 553 -37.25 -3.69 -15.35
C GLY A 553 -37.01 -3.00 -16.70
N ASP A 554 -38.10 -2.64 -17.38
CA ASP A 554 -38.15 -2.03 -18.71
C ASP A 554 -37.15 -0.87 -18.89
N GLU A 555 -36.56 -0.73 -20.09
CA GLU A 555 -35.52 0.25 -20.42
C GLU A 555 -35.91 1.70 -20.06
N LEU A 556 -37.22 1.99 -20.04
CA LEU A 556 -37.78 3.29 -19.69
C LEU A 556 -37.68 3.62 -18.19
N GLU A 557 -37.93 2.66 -17.29
CA GLU A 557 -37.93 2.89 -15.83
C GLU A 557 -36.54 3.24 -15.31
N SER A 558 -35.53 2.52 -15.79
CA SER A 558 -34.13 2.76 -15.44
C SER A 558 -33.65 4.15 -15.92
N ARG A 559 -34.14 4.59 -17.08
CA ARG A 559 -33.86 5.93 -17.63
C ARG A 559 -34.56 7.03 -16.83
N ILE A 560 -35.77 6.79 -16.32
CA ILE A 560 -36.49 7.70 -15.42
C ILE A 560 -35.74 7.87 -14.09
N GLU A 561 -35.29 6.79 -13.46
CA GLU A 561 -34.48 6.84 -12.23
C GLU A 561 -33.19 7.64 -12.41
N LEU A 562 -32.45 7.40 -13.50
CA LEU A 562 -31.22 8.12 -13.80
C LEU A 562 -31.47 9.62 -14.07
N ALA A 563 -32.57 9.97 -14.75
CA ALA A 563 -32.94 11.36 -14.99
C ALA A 563 -33.29 12.09 -13.68
N ILE A 564 -33.99 11.43 -12.76
CA ILE A 564 -34.27 11.96 -11.42
C ILE A 564 -32.98 12.15 -10.63
N LEU A 565 -32.12 11.13 -10.57
CA LEU A 565 -30.89 11.15 -9.76
C LEU A 565 -29.85 12.14 -10.27
N ARG A 566 -29.70 12.29 -11.59
CA ARG A 566 -28.67 13.13 -12.19
C ARG A 566 -29.14 14.55 -12.50
N GLN A 567 -30.40 14.73 -12.83
CA GLN A 567 -30.94 16.01 -13.31
C GLN A 567 -32.03 16.60 -12.40
N GLY A 568 -32.50 15.86 -11.40
CA GLY A 568 -33.48 16.36 -10.42
C GLY A 568 -34.89 16.58 -10.99
N LEU A 569 -35.25 15.90 -12.09
CA LEU A 569 -36.54 16.09 -12.76
C LEU A 569 -37.66 15.34 -12.02
N LEU A 570 -38.57 16.08 -11.37
CA LEU A 570 -39.66 15.53 -10.54
C LEU A 570 -41.06 15.75 -11.13
N THR A 571 -41.18 16.11 -12.42
CA THR A 571 -42.47 16.26 -13.11
C THR A 571 -42.55 15.34 -14.31
N ALA A 572 -43.73 14.77 -14.58
CA ALA A 572 -43.95 13.90 -15.74
C ALA A 572 -43.68 14.62 -17.08
N ALA A 573 -43.94 15.94 -17.15
CA ALA A 573 -43.63 16.74 -18.33
C ALA A 573 -42.12 16.93 -18.53
N GLY A 574 -41.37 17.26 -17.48
CA GLY A 574 -39.92 17.41 -17.57
C GLY A 574 -39.21 16.09 -17.90
N LEU A 575 -39.71 14.97 -17.36
CA LEU A 575 -39.20 13.63 -17.69
C LEU A 575 -39.53 13.22 -19.12
N ALA A 576 -40.73 13.54 -19.62
CA ALA A 576 -41.11 13.27 -21.01
C ALA A 576 -40.26 14.06 -22.01
N ASP A 577 -39.99 15.34 -21.72
CA ASP A 577 -39.12 16.17 -22.55
C ASP A 577 -37.66 15.65 -22.57
N ALA A 578 -37.16 15.19 -21.43
CA ALA A 578 -35.78 14.70 -21.32
C ALA A 578 -35.57 13.30 -21.92
N LEU A 579 -36.57 12.43 -21.85
CA LEU A 579 -36.45 11.02 -22.25
C LEU A 579 -37.07 10.72 -23.61
N GLY A 580 -37.90 11.61 -24.14
CA GLY A 580 -38.67 11.41 -25.36
C GLY A 580 -39.84 10.44 -25.11
N GLY A 581 -41.07 10.94 -25.22
CA GLY A 581 -42.29 10.17 -25.00
C GLY A 581 -43.46 11.08 -24.65
N SER A 582 -44.66 10.53 -24.43
CA SER A 582 -45.78 11.34 -23.96
C SER A 582 -45.78 11.50 -22.44
N VAL A 583 -46.26 12.64 -21.95
CA VAL A 583 -46.44 12.92 -20.51
C VAL A 583 -47.30 11.85 -19.84
N SER A 584 -48.27 11.29 -20.58
CA SER A 584 -49.15 10.22 -20.11
C SER A 584 -48.38 8.93 -19.83
N GLU A 585 -47.56 8.47 -20.79
CA GLU A 585 -46.76 7.24 -20.66
C GLU A 585 -45.76 7.34 -19.52
N ILE A 586 -45.08 8.48 -19.39
CA ILE A 586 -44.14 8.71 -18.28
C ILE A 586 -44.87 8.74 -16.94
N ALA A 587 -46.05 9.37 -16.85
CA ALA A 587 -46.82 9.39 -15.62
C ALA A 587 -47.30 7.98 -15.22
N ASP A 588 -47.65 7.13 -16.19
CA ASP A 588 -48.02 5.73 -15.96
C ASP A 588 -46.84 4.87 -15.48
N ALA A 589 -45.65 5.06 -16.07
CA ALA A 589 -44.42 4.40 -15.66
C ALA A 589 -44.01 4.83 -14.24
N VAL A 590 -43.97 6.14 -13.95
CA VAL A 590 -43.63 6.66 -12.62
C VAL A 590 -44.62 6.16 -11.56
N ALA A 591 -45.94 6.16 -11.85
CA ALA A 591 -46.93 5.65 -10.91
C ALA A 591 -46.74 4.14 -10.63
N THR A 592 -46.30 3.36 -11.62
CA THR A 592 -45.98 1.94 -11.46
C THR A 592 -44.72 1.74 -10.61
N MET A 593 -43.66 2.49 -10.88
CA MET A 593 -42.43 2.47 -10.07
C MET A 593 -42.68 2.87 -8.62
N VAL A 594 -43.57 3.84 -8.38
CA VAL A 594 -44.00 4.22 -7.03
C VAL A 594 -44.76 3.09 -6.34
N ARG A 595 -45.71 2.43 -7.04
CA ARG A 595 -46.44 1.27 -6.49
C ARG A 595 -45.54 0.09 -6.16
N CYS A 596 -44.49 -0.12 -6.96
CA CYS A 596 -43.51 -1.17 -6.74
C CYS A 596 -42.44 -0.81 -5.70
N GLY A 597 -42.55 0.35 -5.04
CA GLY A 597 -41.62 0.79 -3.98
C GLY A 597 -40.25 1.24 -4.49
N ARG A 598 -40.06 1.34 -5.81
CA ARG A 598 -38.82 1.82 -6.44
C ARG A 598 -38.65 3.33 -6.28
N LEU A 599 -39.75 4.09 -6.35
CA LEU A 599 -39.77 5.54 -6.13
C LEU A 599 -40.71 5.88 -4.97
N SER A 600 -40.37 6.92 -4.20
CA SER A 600 -41.26 7.42 -3.14
C SER A 600 -42.37 8.29 -3.73
N ALA A 601 -43.64 7.99 -3.38
CA ALA A 601 -44.80 8.77 -3.80
C ALA A 601 -44.72 10.25 -3.38
N VAL A 602 -43.99 10.54 -2.29
CA VAL A 602 -43.79 11.90 -1.76
C VAL A 602 -43.11 12.81 -2.78
N LEU A 603 -42.30 12.25 -3.67
CA LEU A 603 -41.55 13.00 -4.69
C LEU A 603 -42.44 13.59 -5.79
N PHE A 604 -43.68 13.10 -5.91
CA PHE A 604 -44.60 13.45 -7.01
C PHE A 604 -45.96 13.97 -6.50
N LEU A 605 -46.05 14.41 -5.24
CA LEU A 605 -47.30 14.93 -4.66
C LEU A 605 -47.83 16.17 -5.41
N ASP A 606 -46.92 16.98 -5.94
CA ASP A 606 -47.25 18.18 -6.73
C ASP A 606 -47.40 17.89 -8.23
N CYS A 607 -47.24 16.62 -8.66
CA CYS A 607 -47.40 16.21 -10.05
C CYS A 607 -48.76 15.55 -10.27
N GLU A 608 -49.77 16.39 -10.57
CA GLU A 608 -51.17 15.97 -10.70
C GLU A 608 -51.37 14.74 -11.62
N ALA A 609 -50.62 14.67 -12.73
CA ALA A 609 -50.69 13.55 -13.67
C ALA A 609 -50.29 12.20 -13.06
N VAL A 610 -49.33 12.17 -12.13
CA VAL A 610 -48.87 10.97 -11.40
C VAL A 610 -49.80 10.69 -10.22
N THR A 611 -50.18 11.72 -9.46
CA THR A 611 -51.06 11.57 -8.29
C THR A 611 -52.43 11.01 -8.67
N GLN A 612 -53.02 11.48 -9.77
CA GLN A 612 -54.31 10.96 -10.26
C GLN A 612 -54.26 9.44 -10.51
N ARG A 613 -53.16 8.93 -11.10
CA ARG A 613 -52.95 7.50 -11.42
C ARG A 613 -52.68 6.62 -10.21
N LEU A 614 -52.16 7.19 -9.13
CA LEU A 614 -51.97 6.49 -7.87
C LEU A 614 -53.30 6.34 -7.11
N VAL A 615 -54.23 7.29 -7.28
CA VAL A 615 -55.56 7.27 -6.63
C VAL A 615 -56.57 6.37 -7.38
N THR A 616 -56.47 6.21 -8.71
CA THR A 616 -57.54 5.55 -9.50
C THR A 616 -57.66 4.02 -9.34
N ASN A 617 -56.73 3.34 -8.67
CA ASN A 617 -56.76 1.87 -8.52
C ASN A 617 -56.90 1.36 -7.06
N LEU A 618 -57.26 2.25 -6.12
CA LEU A 618 -57.69 1.84 -4.78
C LEU A 618 -59.21 1.58 -4.75
N GLN A 619 -59.66 0.51 -5.42
CA GLN A 619 -60.86 -0.20 -4.97
C GLN A 619 -60.43 -1.20 -3.89
N LEU A 620 -60.24 -0.69 -2.67
CA LEU A 620 -60.25 -1.50 -1.46
C LEU A 620 -61.69 -1.57 -0.98
N ASP A 621 -62.29 -2.76 -1.12
CA ASP A 621 -63.54 -3.13 -0.49
C ASP A 621 -63.47 -2.90 1.02
N ALA A 622 -64.56 -2.35 1.54
CA ALA A 622 -64.78 -2.11 2.95
C ALA A 622 -65.12 -3.41 3.70
N ALA A 623 -64.36 -3.71 4.76
CA ALA A 623 -64.80 -4.22 6.06
C ALA A 623 -63.61 -4.38 7.02
#